data_AF-A0A843I5U6-F1
#
_entry.id   AF-A0A843I5U6-F1
#
_cell.length_a   1.000
_cell.length_b   1.000
_cell.length_c   1.000
_cell.angle_alpha   90.00
_cell.angle_beta   90.00
_cell.angle_gamma   90.00
#
_symmetry.space_group_name_H-M   'P 1'
#
loop_
_entity.id
_entity.type
_entity.pdbx_description
1 polymer ?
#
loop_
_entity_poly.entity_id
_entity_poly.type
_entity_poly.pdbx_seq_one_letter_code
_entity_poly.pdbx_strand_id
1 'polypeptide(L)'
;MSKRKGDWLDELEAGPATRRKLEELGVSSLEHLVEFTADELVDAGVEPSTAERLLARARELLGRRPKAVKASELLKAQPKTIKTGVAEFDEKAPWRG
;
A
#
# COMPACT_ATOMS: atom_id res chain seq x y z
N MET A 1 18.02 17.70 -6.54
CA MET A 1 16.58 17.89 -6.87
C MET A 1 16.09 16.60 -7.52
N SER A 2 15.35 15.78 -6.75
CA SER A 2 14.90 14.47 -7.22
C SER A 2 13.82 14.66 -8.30
N LYS A 3 13.99 14.01 -9.45
CA LYS A 3 12.99 14.00 -10.53
C LYS A 3 11.65 13.57 -9.93
N ARG A 4 10.63 14.44 -9.97
CA ARG A 4 9.25 14.09 -9.67
C ARG A 4 8.83 13.04 -10.71
N LYS A 5 9.01 11.78 -10.32
CA LYS A 5 8.26 10.63 -10.84
C LYS A 5 6.81 11.11 -10.91
N GLY A 6 6.14 10.92 -12.06
CA GLY A 6 4.78 11.41 -12.30
C GLY A 6 3.95 11.30 -11.03
N ASP A 7 3.38 12.43 -10.60
CA ASP A 7 2.72 12.53 -9.30
C ASP A 7 1.60 11.50 -9.30
N TRP A 8 1.68 10.49 -8.46
CA TRP A 8 0.68 9.40 -8.39
C TRP A 8 -0.73 9.95 -8.10
N LEU A 9 -0.80 11.17 -7.57
CA LEU A 9 -2.01 11.97 -7.40
C LEU A 9 -2.63 12.42 -8.74
N ASP A 10 -1.82 12.62 -9.79
CA ASP A 10 -2.29 12.90 -11.16
C ASP A 10 -2.95 11.64 -11.76
N GLU A 11 -2.33 10.46 -11.59
CA GLU A 11 -2.88 9.19 -12.09
C GLU A 11 -4.18 8.77 -11.39
N LEU A 12 -4.35 9.21 -10.14
CA LEU A 12 -5.57 9.07 -9.33
C LEU A 12 -6.70 10.02 -9.75
N GLU A 13 -6.41 11.01 -10.58
CA GLU A 13 -7.34 12.10 -10.90
C GLU A 13 -7.88 12.76 -9.61
N ALA A 14 -7.02 12.89 -8.59
CA ALA A 14 -7.37 13.52 -7.32
C ALA A 14 -7.40 15.04 -7.50
N GLY A 15 -8.52 15.67 -7.14
CA GLY A 15 -8.65 17.13 -7.15
C GLY A 15 -7.79 17.80 -6.07
N PRO A 16 -7.53 19.12 -6.14
CA PRO A 16 -6.64 19.82 -5.22
C PRO A 16 -7.01 19.69 -3.74
N ALA A 17 -8.29 19.67 -3.41
CA ALA A 17 -8.78 19.49 -2.04
C ALA A 17 -8.48 18.07 -1.51
N THR A 18 -8.76 17.05 -2.33
CA THR A 18 -8.43 15.65 -2.01
C THR A 18 -6.92 15.45 -1.86
N ARG A 19 -6.10 16.06 -2.71
CA ARG A 19 -4.64 15.97 -2.61
C ARG A 19 -4.13 16.50 -1.28
N ARG A 20 -4.54 17.73 -0.91
CA ARG A 20 -4.18 18.30 0.40
C ARG A 20 -4.60 17.39 1.54
N LYS A 21 -5.77 16.78 1.43
CA LYS A 21 -6.27 15.87 2.46
C LYS A 21 -5.45 14.59 2.59
N LEU A 22 -5.07 13.99 1.47
CA LEU A 22 -4.18 12.83 1.43
C LEU A 22 -2.79 13.18 1.98
N GLU A 23 -2.27 14.37 1.67
CA GLU A 23 -1.01 14.88 2.24
C GLU A 23 -1.12 15.12 3.76
N GLU A 24 -2.21 15.70 4.25
CA GLU A 24 -2.49 15.87 5.69
C GLU A 24 -2.55 14.53 6.44
N LEU A 25 -3.07 13.49 5.80
CA LEU A 25 -3.09 12.12 6.31
C LEU A 25 -1.72 11.42 6.22
N GLY A 26 -0.73 12.04 5.60
CA GLY A 26 0.59 11.43 5.39
C GLY A 26 0.61 10.35 4.31
N VAL A 27 -0.41 10.30 3.44
CA VAL A 27 -0.44 9.35 2.32
C VAL A 27 0.63 9.74 1.31
N SER A 28 1.60 8.84 1.11
CA SER A 28 2.83 9.12 0.38
C SER A 28 2.95 8.39 -0.96
N SER A 29 2.09 7.39 -1.19
CA SER A 29 2.06 6.60 -2.43
C SER A 29 0.73 5.87 -2.61
N LEU A 30 0.53 5.29 -3.80
CA LEU A 30 -0.62 4.41 -4.07
C LEU A 30 -0.64 3.20 -3.13
N GLU A 31 0.53 2.61 -2.84
CA GLU A 31 0.64 1.48 -1.92
C GLU A 31 0.17 1.87 -0.52
N HIS A 32 0.55 3.05 -0.04
CA HIS A 32 0.08 3.54 1.25
C HIS A 32 -1.44 3.78 1.22
N LEU A 33 -1.97 4.39 0.15
CA LEU A 33 -3.40 4.66 0.02
C LEU A 33 -4.26 3.38 0.08
N VAL A 34 -3.84 2.27 -0.55
CA VAL A 34 -4.65 1.04 -0.58
C VAL A 34 -4.70 0.27 0.73
N GLU A 35 -3.84 0.63 1.70
CA GLU A 35 -3.91 0.11 3.08
C GLU A 35 -5.05 0.76 3.89
N PHE A 36 -5.58 1.90 3.44
CA PHE A 36 -6.76 2.53 4.05
C PHE A 36 -8.06 1.85 3.61
N THR A 37 -9.02 1.88 4.51
CA THR A 37 -10.43 1.59 4.23
C THR A 37 -11.17 2.84 3.74
N ALA A 38 -12.33 2.65 3.11
CA ALA A 38 -13.15 3.78 2.69
C ALA A 38 -13.64 4.58 3.91
N ASP A 39 -14.02 3.89 4.98
CA ASP A 39 -14.52 4.51 6.21
C ASP A 39 -13.45 5.39 6.88
N GLU A 40 -12.18 4.95 6.94
CA GLU A 40 -11.09 5.79 7.48
C GLU A 40 -10.86 7.07 6.66
N LEU A 41 -11.02 7.01 5.34
CA LEU A 41 -10.94 8.20 4.49
C LEU A 41 -12.15 9.12 4.71
N VAL A 42 -13.32 8.55 4.97
CA VAL A 42 -14.55 9.31 5.28
C VAL A 42 -14.43 10.01 6.63
N ASP A 43 -13.95 9.31 7.65
CA ASP A 43 -13.69 9.88 8.98
C ASP A 43 -12.64 10.99 8.93
N ALA A 44 -11.68 10.88 8.01
CA ALA A 44 -10.74 11.95 7.74
C ALA A 44 -11.40 13.18 7.10
N GLY A 45 -12.55 13.03 6.43
CA GLY A 45 -13.28 14.12 5.76
C GLY A 45 -13.24 14.07 4.23
N VAL A 46 -12.91 12.91 3.65
CA VAL A 46 -13.12 12.64 2.22
C VAL A 46 -14.58 12.22 2.01
N GLU A 47 -15.20 12.68 0.92
CA GLU A 47 -16.56 12.28 0.61
C GLU A 47 -16.64 10.76 0.29
N PRO A 48 -17.67 10.01 0.75
CA PRO A 48 -17.74 8.55 0.60
C PRO A 48 -17.55 8.02 -0.83
N SER A 49 -18.25 8.58 -1.81
CA SER A 49 -18.13 8.13 -3.21
C SER A 49 -16.73 8.42 -3.78
N THR A 50 -16.09 9.49 -3.30
CA THR A 50 -14.73 9.86 -3.64
C THR A 50 -13.73 8.89 -3.01
N ALA A 51 -13.90 8.51 -1.74
CA ALA A 51 -13.05 7.53 -1.06
C ALA A 51 -13.05 6.17 -1.78
N GLU A 52 -14.23 5.66 -2.12
CA GLU A 52 -14.38 4.41 -2.88
C GLU A 52 -13.71 4.50 -4.25
N ARG A 53 -13.94 5.60 -4.99
CA ARG A 53 -13.36 5.83 -6.31
C ARG A 53 -11.83 5.86 -6.26
N LEU A 54 -11.25 6.56 -5.28
CA LEU A 54 -9.79 6.65 -5.11
C LEU A 54 -9.19 5.28 -4.81
N LEU A 55 -9.78 4.51 -3.89
CA LEU A 55 -9.29 3.17 -3.55
C LEU A 55 -9.41 2.20 -4.72
N ALA A 56 -10.52 2.24 -5.46
CA ALA A 56 -10.72 1.43 -6.66
C ALA A 56 -9.65 1.75 -7.73
N ARG A 57 -9.42 3.04 -7.99
CA ARG A 57 -8.42 3.50 -8.95
C ARG A 57 -6.99 3.15 -8.54
N ALA A 58 -6.65 3.33 -7.25
CA ALA A 58 -5.34 2.97 -6.74
C ALA A 58 -5.05 1.47 -6.87
N ARG A 59 -6.03 0.60 -6.56
CA ARG A 59 -5.92 -0.86 -6.73
C ARG A 59 -5.75 -1.27 -8.19
N GLU A 60 -6.41 -0.56 -9.10
CA GLU A 60 -6.26 -0.77 -10.55
C GLU A 60 -4.83 -0.41 -11.00
N LEU A 61 -4.35 0.78 -10.66
CA LEU A 61 -3.01 1.28 -11.03
C LEU A 61 -1.89 0.38 -10.50
N LEU A 62 -2.02 -0.13 -9.29
CA LEU A 62 -1.04 -1.05 -8.70
C LEU A 62 -1.09 -2.47 -9.29
N GLY A 63 -2.07 -2.79 -10.13
CA GLY A 63 -2.38 -4.18 -10.51
C GLY A 63 -2.71 -5.07 -9.30
N ARG A 64 -2.94 -4.46 -8.12
CA ARG A 64 -3.29 -5.09 -6.85
C ARG A 64 -4.80 -5.14 -6.71
N ARG A 65 -5.45 -5.80 -7.67
CA ARG A 65 -6.73 -6.45 -7.33
C ARG A 65 -6.41 -7.55 -6.32
N PRO A 66 -7.24 -7.76 -5.28
CA PRO A 66 -7.10 -8.93 -4.42
C PRO A 66 -7.03 -10.17 -5.31
N LYS A 67 -5.85 -10.77 -5.41
CA LYS A 67 -5.68 -12.02 -6.15
C LYS A 67 -5.93 -13.14 -5.15
N ALA A 68 -6.89 -14.00 -5.46
CA ALA A 68 -7.00 -15.25 -4.75
C ALA A 68 -5.71 -16.05 -5.03
N VAL A 69 -4.87 -16.19 -4.01
CA VAL A 69 -3.61 -16.94 -4.10
C VAL A 69 -3.84 -18.30 -3.46
N LYS A 70 -3.40 -19.38 -4.10
CA LYS A 70 -3.49 -20.70 -3.48
C LYS A 70 -2.52 -20.77 -2.30
N ALA A 71 -2.90 -21.50 -1.24
CA ALA A 71 -2.00 -21.72 -0.11
C ALA A 71 -0.65 -22.32 -0.56
N SER A 72 -0.66 -23.21 -1.57
CA SER A 72 0.56 -23.79 -2.16
C SER A 72 1.43 -22.79 -2.92
N GLU A 73 0.87 -21.69 -3.42
CA GLU A 73 1.61 -20.61 -4.07
C GLU A 73 2.20 -19.66 -3.02
N LEU A 74 1.47 -19.38 -1.95
CA LEU A 74 1.97 -18.61 -0.80
C LEU A 74 3.16 -19.30 -0.12
N LEU A 75 3.14 -20.62 0.02
CA LEU A 75 4.28 -21.38 0.56
C LEU A 75 5.54 -21.31 -0.30
N LYS A 76 5.41 -21.00 -1.60
CA LYS A 76 6.55 -20.80 -2.50
C LYS A 76 7.13 -19.39 -2.41
N ALA A 77 6.39 -18.44 -1.83
CA ALA A 77 6.90 -17.10 -1.59
C ALA A 77 7.98 -17.18 -0.51
N GLN A 78 9.24 -17.03 -0.91
CA GLN A 78 10.36 -16.95 0.03
C GLN A 78 10.64 -15.48 0.35
N PRO A 79 10.29 -15.01 1.56
CA PRO A 79 10.67 -13.66 1.97
C PRO A 79 12.21 -13.59 2.05
N LYS A 80 12.77 -12.43 1.71
CA LYS A 80 14.19 -12.20 1.94
C LYS A 80 14.43 -12.15 3.45
N THR A 81 15.35 -12.98 3.93
CA THR A 81 15.75 -13.00 5.34
C THR A 81 17.09 -12.31 5.53
N ILE A 82 17.26 -11.68 6.69
CA ILE A 82 18.51 -11.04 7.09
C ILE A 82 19.00 -11.77 8.33
N LYS A 83 20.23 -12.30 8.26
CA LYS A 83 20.84 -13.03 9.37
C LYS A 83 21.35 -12.10 10.44
N THR A 84 21.16 -12.49 11.70
CA THR A 84 21.73 -11.78 12.83
C THR A 84 23.21 -12.15 13.06
N GLY A 85 23.61 -13.34 12.59
CA GLY A 85 24.95 -13.88 12.83
C GLY A 85 25.05 -14.70 14.13
N VAL A 86 23.95 -14.84 14.88
CA VAL A 86 23.85 -15.70 16.06
C VAL A 86 23.09 -16.96 15.68
N ALA A 87 23.80 -18.08 15.57
CA ALA A 87 23.26 -19.34 15.05
C ALA A 87 22.00 -19.82 15.78
N GLU A 88 21.97 -19.72 17.12
CA GLU A 88 20.81 -20.12 17.92
C GLU A 88 19.55 -19.30 17.59
N PHE A 89 19.73 -18.02 17.24
CA PHE A 89 18.63 -17.11 16.92
C PHE A 89 18.14 -17.33 15.49
N ASP A 90 19.06 -17.37 14.53
CA ASP A 90 18.79 -17.53 13.10
C ASP A 90 18.09 -18.88 12.81
N GLU A 91 18.44 -19.95 13.54
CA GLU A 91 17.82 -21.28 13.40
C GLU A 91 16.41 -21.38 14.02
N LYS A 92 16.18 -20.68 15.13
CA LYS A 92 14.91 -20.72 15.87
C LYS A 92 13.89 -19.70 15.35
N ALA A 93 14.33 -18.75 14.55
CA ALA A 93 13.46 -17.74 13.97
C ALA A 93 12.36 -18.38 13.09
N PRO A 94 11.10 -17.90 13.14
CA PRO A 94 10.00 -18.41 12.31
C PRO A 94 10.27 -18.32 10.81
N TRP A 95 11.12 -17.37 10.41
CA TRP A 95 11.55 -17.14 9.03
C TRP A 95 12.87 -17.86 8.67
N ARG A 96 13.49 -18.61 9.61
CA ARG A 96 14.72 -19.40 9.42
C ARG A 96 15.86 -18.58 8.81
N GLY A 97 16.12 -17.41 9.40
CA GLY A 97 17.11 -16.46 8.96
C GLY A 97 17.67 -15.69 10.12
#